data_AF-A0A1M7LMB3-F1
#
_entry.id   AF-A0A1M7LMB3-F1
#
_cell.length_a   1.000
_cell.length_b   1.000
_cell.length_c   1.000
_cell.angle_alpha   90.00
_cell.angle_beta   90.00
_cell.angle_gamma   90.00
#
_symmetry.space_group_name_H-M   'P 1'
#
loop_
_entity.id
_entity.type
_entity.pdbx_description
1 polymer ?
#
loop_
_entity_poly.entity_id
_entity_poly.type
_entity_poly.pdbx_seq_one_letter_code
_entity_poly.pdbx_strand_id
1 'polypeptide(L)' 'MAKKKKNLFLIVPGFLFIGLAIGIQTKELFKQAAVGLIVGLIVYFFLRYRNNLNK' A
#
# COMPACT_ATOMS: atom_id res chain seq x y z
N MET A 1 0.03 28.85 -0.55
CA MET A 1 1.15 27.87 -0.42
C MET A 1 0.61 26.45 -0.63
N ALA A 2 1.25 25.71 -1.56
CA ALA A 2 1.25 24.27 -1.84
C ALA A 2 -0.04 23.43 -1.70
N LYS A 3 -0.64 23.16 -2.86
CA LYS A 3 -1.71 22.16 -3.12
C LYS A 3 -1.32 20.78 -2.58
N LYS A 4 -2.06 20.27 -1.59
CA LYS A 4 -1.87 19.02 -0.82
C LYS A 4 -2.07 17.72 -1.63
N LYS A 5 -1.47 17.62 -2.83
CA LYS A 5 -1.69 16.53 -3.81
C LYS A 5 -0.65 15.40 -3.76
N LYS A 6 0.29 15.42 -2.80
CA LYS A 6 1.47 14.53 -2.77
C LYS A 6 1.38 13.26 -1.90
N ASN A 7 0.41 13.14 -0.99
CA ASN A 7 0.44 12.07 0.03
C ASN A 7 0.06 10.68 -0.51
N LEU A 8 -0.76 10.57 -1.57
CA LEU A 8 -1.16 9.28 -2.12
C LEU A 8 0.02 8.54 -2.77
N PHE A 9 0.90 9.29 -3.46
CA PHE A 9 2.11 8.76 -4.09
C PHE A 9 3.16 8.30 -3.07
N LEU A 10 3.12 8.80 -1.83
CA LEU A 10 4.03 8.41 -0.76
C LEU A 10 3.56 7.16 0.00
N ILE A 11 2.26 6.86 0.00
CA ILE A 11 1.69 5.69 0.68
C ILE A 11 2.00 4.40 -0.09
N VAL A 12 1.95 4.41 -1.42
CA VAL A 12 2.21 3.23 -2.26
C VAL A 12 3.64 2.68 -2.08
N PRO A 13 4.72 3.50 -2.14
CA PRO A 13 6.07 3.04 -1.83
C PRO A 13 6.19 2.51 -0.41
N GLY A 14 5.58 3.18 0.58
CA GLY A 14 5.64 2.74 1.98
C GLY A 14 5.07 1.33 2.19
N PHE A 15 3.93 1.03 1.56
CA PHE A 15 3.33 -0.32 1.63
C PHE A 15 4.18 -1.38 0.93
N LEU A 16 4.81 -1.05 -0.20
CA LEU A 16 5.73 -1.96 -0.89
C LEU A 16 6.97 -2.28 -0.04
N PHE A 17 7.59 -1.28 0.58
CA PHE A 17 8.77 -1.49 1.42
C PHE A 17 8.46 -2.31 2.67
N ILE A 18 7.33 -2.06 3.33
CA ILE A 18 6.92 -2.83 4.52
C ILE A 18 6.59 -4.28 4.13
N GLY A 19 5.86 -4.49 3.03
CA GLY A 19 5.53 -5.82 2.53
C GLY A 19 6.77 -6.63 2.14
N LEU A 20 7.77 -5.99 1.55
CA LEU A 20 9.03 -6.61 1.17
C LEU A 20 9.91 -6.95 2.38
N ALA A 21 9.99 -6.06 3.38
CA ALA A 21 10.74 -6.31 4.62
C ALA A 21 10.15 -7.50 5.40
N ILE A 22 8.82 -7.55 5.53
CA ILE A 22 8.11 -8.67 6.14
C ILE A 22 8.33 -9.95 5.30
N GLY A 23 8.22 -9.82 3.96
CA GLY A 23 8.52 -10.83 2.93
C GLY A 23 9.84 -11.58 3.11
N ILE A 24 10.91 -10.81 3.30
CA ILE A 24 12.26 -11.33 3.47
C ILE A 24 12.42 -12.00 4.84
N GLN A 25 11.77 -11.46 5.87
CA GLN A 25 11.92 -11.94 7.24
C GLN A 25 11.36 -13.34 7.45
N THR A 26 10.20 -13.69 6.89
CA THR A 26 9.55 -14.98 7.22
C THR A 26 9.96 -16.15 6.31
N LYS A 27 10.74 -15.91 5.25
CA LYS A 27 11.21 -16.92 4.28
C LYS A 27 10.10 -17.72 3.56
N GLU A 28 8.83 -17.52 3.89
CA GLU A 28 7.66 -18.12 3.22
C GLU A 28 7.07 -17.16 2.18
N LEU A 29 7.78 -17.01 1.07
CA LEU A 29 7.42 -16.13 -0.05
C LEU A 29 5.99 -16.33 -0.56
N PHE A 30 5.50 -17.57 -0.64
CA PHE A 30 4.17 -17.86 -1.19
C PHE A 30 3.02 -17.40 -0.29
N LYS A 31 3.11 -17.63 1.02
CA LYS A 31 2.09 -17.14 1.97
C LYS A 31 2.10 -15.62 2.07
N GLN A 32 3.29 -15.03 2.04
CA GLN A 32 3.42 -13.58 2.09
C GLN A 32 3.03 -12.89 0.80
N ALA A 33 3.18 -13.54 -0.36
CA ALA A 33 2.63 -13.04 -1.62
C ALA A 33 1.10 -12.98 -1.57
N ALA A 34 0.43 -14.01 -1.02
CA ALA A 34 -1.02 -14.02 -0.87
C ALA A 34 -1.50 -12.92 0.10
N VAL A 35 -0.82 -12.76 1.25
CA VAL A 35 -1.12 -11.69 2.21
C VAL A 35 -0.85 -10.31 1.61
N GLY A 36 0.25 -10.15 0.88
CA GLY A 36 0.60 -8.90 0.19
C GLY A 36 -0.43 -8.52 -0.88
N LEU A 37 -0.97 -9.50 -1.61
CA LEU A 37 -2.07 -9.29 -2.56
C LEU A 37 -3.33 -8.78 -1.87
N ILE A 38 -3.74 -9.43 -0.78
CA ILE A 38 -4.93 -9.04 0.00
C ILE A 38 -4.77 -7.63 0.57
N VAL A 39 -3.64 -7.36 1.24
CA VAL A 39 -3.35 -6.06 1.84
C VAL A 39 -3.25 -4.97 0.77
N GLY A 40 -2.57 -5.25 -0.35
CA GLY A 40 -2.46 -4.32 -1.48
C GLY A 40 -3.84 -3.95 -2.07
N LEU A 41 -4.74 -4.92 -2.17
CA LEU A 41 -6.10 -4.72 -2.67
C LEU A 41 -6.95 -3.87 -1.71
N ILE A 42 -6.85 -4.13 -0.40
CA ILE A 42 -7.51 -3.31 0.66
C ILE A 42 -7.01 -1.87 0.61
N VAL A 43 -5.69 -1.67 0.53
CA VAL A 43 -5.07 -0.35 0.51
C VAL A 43 -5.44 0.42 -0.75
N TYR A 44 -5.43 -0.24 -1.92
CA TYR A 44 -5.89 0.37 -3.17
C TYR A 44 -7.35 0.84 -3.06
N PHE A 45 -8.23 0.02 -2.49
CA PHE A 45 -9.63 0.36 -2.29
C PHE A 45 -9.79 1.56 -1.35
N PHE A 46 -9.05 1.56 -0.24
CA PHE A 46 -9.05 2.65 0.73
C PHE A 46 -8.55 3.98 0.14
N LEU A 47 -7.47 3.93 -0.65
CA LEU A 47 -6.91 5.09 -1.35
C LEU A 47 -7.88 5.61 -2.40
N ARG A 48 -8.52 4.73 -3.18
CA ARG A 48 -9.51 5.11 -4.18
C ARG A 48 -10.75 5.74 -3.56
N TYR A 49 -11.22 5.18 -2.44
CA TYR A 49 -12.33 5.74 -1.67
C TYR A 49 -12.01 7.13 -1.11
N ARG A 50 -10.84 7.29 -0.47
CA ARG A 50 -10.38 8.59 0.04
C ARG A 50 -10.13 9.63 -1.05
N ASN A 51 -9.64 9.22 -2.22
CA ASN A 51 -9.40 10.12 -3.34
C ASN A 51 -10.72 10.58 -4.00
N ASN A 52 -11.77 9.75 -3.99
CA ASN A 52 -13.11 10.15 -4.46
C ASN A 52 -13.87 11.01 -3.44
N LEU A 53 -13.66 10.81 -2.13
CA LEU A 53 -14.25 11.66 -1.07
C LEU A 53 -13.68 13.08 -1.00
N ASN A 54 -12.52 13.32 -1.60
CA ASN A 54 -11.84 14.61 -1.60
C ASN A 54 -11.94 15.32 -2.96
N LYS A 55 -12.96 14.96 -3.75
CA LYS A 55 -13.35 15.54 -5.02
C LYS A 55 -14.53 16.46 -4.79
#